data_AF-A0A840XMA2-F1
#
_entry.id   AF-A0A840XMA2-F1
#
_cell.length_a   1.000
_cell.length_b   1.000
_cell.length_c   1.000
_cell.angle_alpha   90.00
_cell.angle_beta   90.00
_cell.angle_gamma   90.00
#
_symmetry.space_group_name_H-M   'P 1'
#
loop_
_entity.id
_entity.type
_entity.pdbx_description
1 polymer ?
#
loop_
_entity_poly.entity_id
_entity_poly.type
_entity_poly.pdbx_seq_one_letter_code
_entity_poly.pdbx_strand_id
1 'polypeptide(L)'
;MSDTPTTPEPQPEAQPQPQPQPQPSTSTPPPAPEPAESAVAAAAAATTPKPRSALALWSMIAGIVAMVGAIIPGLSFVAWIPALAAIVLGIIALVKKTPRRGQALTGVILGPVAWLVAIIVSIGFIAGIGSRVDDVAADAPEIVDEEPAPSEAAPEPEPEPEVVEPAPDVVYSGSGDTILQIELPAGPDSIGIATMTHSGRANFAVWSLDANLEQTDLLVNEIGSYSGTVPFNQTTGEQITAFEITADGPWTVTLRDVLSVREAPQGASTTGQGDDVLVYRGDATVADISHTGSSNFAVWSFGDRSDLLVNEIGTYSGQVRWQAGAALIQVSADGAWTIALQ
;
A
#
# COMPACT_ATOMS: atom_id res chain seq x y z
N MET A 1 52.93 28.15 53.04
CA MET A 1 53.05 28.05 54.50
C MET A 1 51.65 28.37 55.03
N SER A 2 50.77 27.37 55.09
CA SER A 2 50.52 26.50 56.26
C SER A 2 49.78 27.26 57.37
N ASP A 3 48.71 26.81 58.02
CA ASP A 3 47.79 25.68 57.86
C ASP A 3 46.53 26.05 58.67
N THR A 4 45.35 25.66 58.19
CA THR A 4 44.04 25.88 58.84
C THR A 4 43.77 24.80 59.91
N PRO A 5 43.04 25.10 61.01
CA PRO A 5 42.86 24.18 62.12
C PRO A 5 41.70 23.19 61.95
N THR A 6 41.99 21.95 62.34
CA THR A 6 41.19 20.97 63.11
C THR A 6 39.69 20.72 62.86
N THR A 7 39.45 19.50 62.38
CA THR A 7 38.28 18.60 62.45
C THR A 7 37.59 18.50 63.84
N PRO A 8 36.27 18.22 63.84
CA PRO A 8 35.74 17.12 64.65
C PRO A 8 34.98 16.06 63.84
N GLU A 9 35.05 14.86 64.42
CA GLU A 9 34.75 13.49 63.98
C GLU A 9 33.25 13.19 63.73
N PRO A 10 32.89 12.34 62.74
CA PRO A 10 31.52 11.87 62.56
C PRO A 10 31.22 10.62 63.43
N GLN A 11 30.09 10.66 64.16
CA GLN A 11 29.53 9.54 64.93
C GLN A 11 28.98 8.41 64.03
N PRO A 12 29.01 7.14 64.48
CA PRO A 12 28.58 5.97 63.70
C PRO A 12 27.18 5.46 64.07
N GLU A 13 26.28 5.32 63.09
CA GLU A 13 25.02 4.56 63.18
C GLU A 13 24.62 4.10 61.75
N ALA A 14 24.00 2.97 61.44
CA ALA A 14 23.81 1.66 62.04
C ALA A 14 23.47 0.74 60.84
N GLN A 15 24.14 -0.40 60.69
CA GLN A 15 23.98 -1.30 59.53
C GLN A 15 22.68 -2.12 59.60
N PRO A 16 21.90 -2.25 58.52
CA PRO A 16 20.80 -3.21 58.42
C PRO A 16 21.30 -4.67 58.34
N GLN A 17 20.66 -5.57 59.09
CA GLN A 17 21.03 -6.98 59.26
C GLN A 17 20.84 -7.84 57.98
N PRO A 18 21.60 -8.95 57.81
CA PRO A 18 21.50 -9.86 56.67
C PRO A 18 20.30 -10.83 56.78
N GLN A 19 19.59 -11.04 55.66
CA GLN A 19 18.55 -12.06 55.53
C GLN A 19 19.16 -13.49 55.42
N PRO A 20 18.54 -14.53 56.02
CA PRO A 20 19.04 -15.91 55.95
C PRO A 20 18.80 -16.57 54.57
N GLN A 21 19.85 -17.14 53.99
CA GLN A 21 19.80 -18.02 52.82
C GLN A 21 19.29 -19.43 53.21
N PRO A 22 18.40 -20.07 52.43
CA PRO A 22 18.05 -21.48 52.60
C PRO A 22 19.18 -22.41 52.13
N GLN A 23 19.56 -23.35 53.00
CA GLN A 23 20.66 -24.32 52.84
C GLN A 23 20.33 -25.49 51.89
N PRO A 24 21.35 -26.19 51.33
CA PRO A 24 21.17 -27.34 50.44
C PRO A 24 20.88 -28.65 51.22
N SER A 25 19.87 -29.40 50.79
CA SER A 25 19.51 -30.70 51.37
C SER A 25 20.46 -31.82 50.90
N THR A 26 21.05 -32.52 51.87
CA THR A 26 21.91 -33.71 51.70
C THR A 26 21.12 -35.00 51.47
N SER A 27 21.74 -35.91 50.71
CA SER A 27 21.30 -37.22 50.21
C SER A 27 21.14 -38.35 51.23
N THR A 28 20.20 -39.28 50.97
CA THR A 28 20.22 -40.68 51.47
C THR A 28 19.56 -41.66 50.46
N PRO A 29 20.20 -42.78 50.04
CA PRO A 29 19.62 -43.88 49.19
C PRO A 29 19.19 -45.11 50.04
N PRO A 30 18.24 -46.02 49.65
CA PRO A 30 18.43 -47.17 48.68
C PRO A 30 17.07 -47.75 48.09
N PRO A 31 16.87 -48.98 47.53
CA PRO A 31 17.76 -50.09 47.09
C PRO A 31 17.53 -50.58 45.61
N ALA A 32 18.28 -51.62 45.22
CA ALA A 32 18.51 -52.20 43.87
C ALA A 32 17.31 -52.95 43.20
N PRO A 33 17.34 -53.19 41.87
CA PRO A 33 16.28 -53.90 41.14
C PRO A 33 16.50 -55.42 41.06
N GLU A 34 15.44 -56.21 41.27
CA GLU A 34 15.36 -57.64 40.94
C GLU A 34 14.72 -57.86 39.55
N PRO A 35 15.17 -58.85 38.74
CA PRO A 35 14.55 -59.19 37.47
C PRO A 35 13.58 -60.37 37.63
N ALA A 36 12.36 -60.25 37.09
CA ALA A 36 11.45 -61.39 36.95
C ALA A 36 10.74 -61.39 35.59
N GLU A 37 10.70 -62.57 35.03
CA GLU A 37 10.48 -62.96 33.65
C GLU A 37 9.02 -63.40 33.44
N SER A 38 8.48 -63.12 32.24
CA SER A 38 7.43 -63.87 31.52
C SER A 38 6.08 -64.23 32.20
N ALA A 39 4.98 -63.72 31.64
CA ALA A 39 3.75 -64.51 31.48
C ALA A 39 2.86 -63.98 30.35
N VAL A 40 2.50 -64.89 29.46
CA VAL A 40 1.72 -64.75 28.22
C VAL A 40 0.22 -64.87 28.55
N ALA A 41 -0.66 -64.03 28.00
CA ALA A 41 -2.04 -64.39 27.63
C ALA A 41 -2.79 -63.25 26.92
N ALA A 42 -3.26 -63.53 25.71
CA ALA A 42 -4.09 -62.66 24.89
C ALA A 42 -5.53 -62.56 25.41
N ALA A 43 -6.13 -61.37 25.40
CA ALA A 43 -7.59 -61.19 25.34
C ALA A 43 -8.00 -59.79 24.84
N ALA A 44 -8.79 -59.80 23.76
CA ALA A 44 -9.78 -58.80 23.34
C ALA A 44 -9.30 -57.38 22.94
N ALA A 45 -9.22 -57.19 21.62
CA ALA A 45 -9.25 -55.88 20.97
C ALA A 45 -10.60 -55.18 21.24
N ALA A 46 -10.61 -54.18 22.12
CA ALA A 46 -11.65 -53.17 22.17
C ALA A 46 -11.20 -51.96 21.33
N THR A 47 -11.75 -51.82 20.13
CA THR A 47 -11.52 -50.66 19.27
C THR A 47 -12.34 -49.47 19.78
N THR A 48 -11.71 -48.59 20.56
CA THR A 48 -12.29 -47.27 20.88
C THR A 48 -12.50 -46.48 19.58
N PRO A 49 -13.69 -45.91 19.32
CA PRO A 49 -13.92 -45.12 18.11
C PRO A 49 -13.05 -43.85 18.16
N LYS A 50 -12.20 -43.70 17.16
CA LYS A 50 -11.27 -42.58 17.02
C LYS A 50 -12.06 -41.25 16.96
N PRO A 51 -11.71 -40.21 17.73
CA PRO A 51 -12.42 -38.94 17.72
C PRO A 51 -12.37 -38.33 16.32
N ARG A 52 -13.54 -37.98 15.77
CA ARG A 52 -13.65 -37.34 14.45
C ARG A 52 -12.97 -35.98 14.54
N SER A 53 -11.93 -35.78 13.73
CA SER A 53 -11.12 -34.56 13.75
C SER A 53 -11.96 -33.36 13.30
N ALA A 54 -12.20 -32.43 14.22
CA ALA A 54 -12.91 -31.18 13.97
C ALA A 54 -12.41 -30.43 12.73
N LEU A 55 -11.11 -30.53 12.43
CA LEU A 55 -10.47 -29.93 11.26
C LEU A 55 -11.09 -30.36 9.92
N ALA A 56 -11.47 -31.64 9.78
CA ALA A 56 -12.08 -32.17 8.56
C ALA A 56 -13.54 -31.73 8.40
N LEU A 57 -14.23 -31.50 9.52
CA LEU A 57 -15.58 -30.94 9.51
C LEU A 57 -15.53 -29.46 9.13
N TRP A 58 -14.60 -28.69 9.71
CA TRP A 58 -14.39 -27.28 9.37
C TRP A 58 -13.97 -27.07 7.91
N SER A 59 -13.12 -27.93 7.34
CA SER A 59 -12.76 -27.84 5.91
C SER A 59 -13.94 -28.15 4.98
N MET A 60 -14.81 -29.07 5.37
CA MET A 60 -16.01 -29.41 4.60
C MET A 60 -17.05 -28.29 4.66
N ILE A 61 -17.26 -27.70 5.84
CA ILE A 61 -18.13 -26.53 6.02
C ILE A 61 -17.59 -25.35 5.21
N ALA A 62 -16.29 -25.06 5.28
CA ALA A 62 -15.68 -23.99 4.50
C ALA A 62 -15.82 -24.20 2.98
N GLY A 63 -15.65 -25.43 2.49
CA GLY A 63 -15.86 -25.77 1.07
C GLY A 63 -17.32 -25.62 0.61
N ILE A 64 -18.28 -26.00 1.46
CA ILE A 64 -19.71 -25.82 1.17
C ILE A 64 -20.09 -24.33 1.18
N VAL A 65 -19.59 -23.56 2.15
CA VAL A 65 -19.83 -22.11 2.22
C VAL A 65 -19.24 -21.40 1.00
N ALA A 66 -18.05 -21.80 0.54
CA ALA A 66 -17.47 -21.28 -0.69
C ALA A 66 -18.30 -21.64 -1.95
N MET A 67 -18.83 -22.87 -2.01
CA MET A 67 -19.70 -23.32 -3.11
C MET A 67 -21.01 -22.53 -3.15
N VAL A 68 -21.64 -22.30 -1.99
CA VAL A 68 -22.88 -21.52 -1.88
C VAL A 68 -22.63 -20.04 -2.19
N GLY A 69 -21.52 -19.47 -1.72
CA GLY A 69 -21.12 -18.10 -2.01
C GLY A 69 -20.83 -17.85 -3.49
N ALA A 70 -20.41 -18.87 -4.24
CA ALA A 70 -20.17 -18.79 -5.68
C ALA A 70 -21.44 -18.73 -6.54
N ILE A 71 -22.62 -19.04 -5.98
CA ILE A 71 -23.90 -19.11 -6.71
C ILE A 71 -24.71 -17.80 -6.60
N ILE A 72 -24.29 -16.82 -5.78
CA ILE A 72 -25.01 -15.56 -5.56
C ILE A 72 -24.38 -14.43 -6.41
N PRO A 73 -25.07 -13.91 -7.45
CA PRO A 73 -24.59 -12.78 -8.23
C PRO A 73 -24.47 -11.52 -7.33
N GLY A 74 -23.29 -10.89 -7.30
CA GLY A 74 -23.02 -9.68 -6.52
C GLY A 74 -22.17 -9.88 -5.25
N LEU A 75 -21.96 -11.12 -4.78
CA LEU A 75 -21.07 -11.42 -3.64
C LEU A 75 -19.63 -11.82 -4.04
N SER A 76 -19.33 -11.80 -5.34
CA SER A 76 -18.09 -12.32 -5.93
C SER A 76 -16.83 -11.47 -5.68
N PHE A 77 -16.94 -10.30 -5.04
CA PHE A 77 -15.79 -9.42 -4.80
C PHE A 77 -14.90 -9.87 -3.62
N VAL A 78 -15.39 -10.74 -2.73
CA VAL A 78 -14.67 -11.16 -1.49
C VAL A 78 -14.33 -12.66 -1.45
N ALA A 79 -14.84 -13.45 -2.40
CA ALA A 79 -14.73 -14.92 -2.38
C ALA A 79 -13.37 -15.49 -2.85
N TRP A 80 -12.44 -14.67 -3.33
CA TRP A 80 -11.13 -15.11 -3.84
C TRP A 80 -10.10 -15.35 -2.72
N ILE A 81 -10.23 -14.66 -1.59
CA ILE A 81 -9.30 -14.78 -0.44
C ILE A 81 -9.38 -16.17 0.22
N PRO A 82 -10.58 -16.73 0.50
CA PRO A 82 -10.67 -18.09 1.02
C PRO A 82 -10.23 -19.16 0.01
N ALA A 83 -10.44 -18.92 -1.29
CA ALA A 83 -10.07 -19.86 -2.35
C ALA A 83 -8.54 -20.04 -2.45
N LEU A 84 -7.76 -18.96 -2.33
CA LEU A 84 -6.30 -19.01 -2.26
C LEU A 84 -5.81 -19.79 -1.03
N ALA A 85 -6.40 -19.55 0.14
CA ALA A 85 -6.07 -20.30 1.36
C ALA A 85 -6.37 -21.81 1.23
N ALA A 86 -7.47 -22.18 0.58
CA ALA A 86 -7.82 -23.57 0.32
C ALA A 86 -6.85 -24.27 -0.64
N ILE A 87 -6.36 -23.56 -1.66
CA ILE A 87 -5.35 -24.07 -2.60
C ILE A 87 -4.01 -24.31 -1.88
N VAL A 88 -3.55 -23.34 -1.09
CA VAL A 88 -2.29 -23.45 -0.32
C VAL A 88 -2.36 -24.62 0.67
N LEU A 89 -3.46 -24.77 1.41
CA LEU A 89 -3.65 -25.88 2.33
C LEU A 89 -3.73 -27.24 1.61
N GLY A 90 -4.35 -27.28 0.43
CA GLY A 90 -4.38 -28.47 -0.44
C GLY A 90 -2.99 -28.90 -0.89
N ILE A 91 -2.16 -27.94 -1.34
CA ILE A 91 -0.78 -28.18 -1.76
C ILE A 91 0.08 -28.68 -0.58
N ILE A 92 -0.04 -28.07 0.60
CA ILE A 92 0.68 -28.49 1.82
C ILE A 92 0.29 -29.92 2.23
N ALA A 93 -0.99 -30.28 2.12
CA ALA A 93 -1.47 -31.62 2.42
C ALA A 93 -0.96 -32.69 1.42
N LEU A 94 -0.74 -32.33 0.15
CA LEU A 94 -0.12 -33.21 -0.83
C LEU A 94 1.38 -33.43 -0.56
N VAL A 95 2.10 -32.38 -0.18
CA VAL A 95 3.55 -32.43 0.11
C VAL A 95 3.84 -33.24 1.39
N LYS A 96 2.99 -33.15 2.42
CA LYS A 96 3.19 -33.85 3.71
C LYS A 96 2.81 -35.35 3.73
N LYS A 97 2.44 -35.97 2.59
CA LYS A 97 2.12 -37.41 2.46
C LYS A 97 1.14 -37.94 3.55
N THR A 98 0.15 -37.15 3.94
CA THR A 98 -0.87 -37.55 4.92
C THR A 98 -1.73 -38.74 4.44
N PRO A 99 -2.25 -39.61 5.33
CA PRO A 99 -2.79 -40.94 4.99
C PRO A 99 -4.14 -40.96 4.25
N ARG A 100 -4.61 -39.81 3.71
CA ARG A 100 -5.89 -39.70 2.98
C ARG A 100 -5.72 -38.97 1.64
N ARG A 101 -4.82 -39.50 0.80
CA ARG A 101 -4.53 -38.97 -0.55
C ARG A 101 -5.78 -38.86 -1.45
N GLY A 102 -6.80 -39.69 -1.23
CA GLY A 102 -8.04 -39.66 -2.02
C GLY A 102 -8.86 -38.37 -1.87
N GLN A 103 -8.92 -37.76 -0.69
CA GLN A 103 -9.72 -36.54 -0.46
C GLN A 103 -9.01 -35.25 -0.89
N ALA A 104 -7.67 -35.24 -0.88
CA ALA A 104 -6.89 -34.10 -1.38
C ALA A 104 -6.91 -34.02 -2.92
N LEU A 105 -6.93 -35.18 -3.60
CA LEU A 105 -7.00 -35.26 -5.06
C LEU A 105 -8.35 -34.74 -5.59
N THR A 106 -9.44 -34.98 -4.86
CA THR A 106 -10.78 -34.48 -5.19
C THR A 106 -10.82 -32.94 -5.24
N GLY A 107 -10.18 -32.25 -4.28
CA GLY A 107 -10.15 -30.78 -4.24
C GLY A 107 -9.33 -30.14 -5.37
N VAL A 108 -8.23 -30.78 -5.77
CA VAL A 108 -7.36 -30.29 -6.85
C VAL A 108 -7.99 -30.46 -8.23
N ILE A 109 -8.84 -31.48 -8.43
CA ILE A 109 -9.53 -31.73 -9.71
C ILE A 109 -10.85 -30.96 -9.79
N LEU A 110 -11.64 -30.91 -8.71
CA LEU A 110 -12.92 -30.18 -8.72
C LEU A 110 -12.76 -28.66 -8.72
N GLY A 111 -11.67 -28.12 -8.16
CA GLY A 111 -11.41 -26.67 -8.13
C GLY A 111 -11.40 -26.04 -9.53
N PRO A 112 -10.54 -26.50 -10.46
CA PRO A 112 -10.49 -25.98 -11.83
C PRO A 112 -11.79 -26.19 -12.60
N VAL A 113 -12.48 -27.33 -12.40
CA VAL A 113 -13.76 -27.62 -13.07
C VAL A 113 -14.87 -26.70 -12.57
N ALA A 114 -14.97 -26.48 -11.26
CA ALA A 114 -15.92 -25.53 -10.68
C ALA A 114 -15.64 -24.10 -11.14
N TRP A 115 -14.36 -23.73 -11.29
CA TRP A 115 -13.96 -22.42 -11.81
C TRP A 115 -14.34 -22.24 -13.28
N LEU A 116 -14.12 -23.26 -14.12
CA LEU A 116 -14.55 -23.27 -15.52
C LEU A 116 -16.07 -23.17 -15.66
N VAL A 117 -16.83 -23.88 -14.84
CA VAL A 117 -18.31 -23.80 -14.82
C VAL A 117 -18.78 -22.41 -14.39
N ALA A 118 -18.14 -21.81 -13.39
CA ALA A 118 -18.45 -20.45 -12.95
C ALA A 118 -18.21 -19.40 -14.06
N ILE A 119 -17.11 -19.54 -14.82
CA ILE A 119 -16.81 -18.67 -15.97
C ILE A 119 -17.88 -18.82 -17.06
N ILE A 120 -18.28 -20.06 -17.40
CA ILE A 120 -19.32 -20.33 -18.40
C ILE A 120 -20.66 -19.73 -17.99
N VAL A 121 -21.06 -19.91 -16.72
CA VAL A 121 -22.31 -19.34 -16.19
C VAL A 121 -22.26 -17.81 -16.15
N SER A 122 -21.10 -17.21 -15.84
CA SER A 122 -20.92 -15.75 -15.83
C SER A 122 -21.02 -15.14 -17.24
N ILE A 123 -20.46 -15.80 -18.26
CA ILE A 123 -20.57 -15.35 -19.66
C ILE A 123 -22.03 -15.47 -20.16
N GLY A 124 -22.73 -16.53 -19.77
CA GLY A 124 -24.15 -16.70 -20.08
C GLY A 124 -25.05 -15.65 -19.41
N PHE A 125 -24.70 -15.18 -18.21
CA PHE A 125 -25.42 -14.12 -17.51
C PHE A 125 -25.28 -12.76 -18.21
N ILE A 126 -24.10 -12.44 -18.75
CA ILE A 126 -23.86 -11.22 -19.54
C ILE A 126 -24.62 -11.27 -20.89
N ALA A 127 -24.64 -12.42 -21.55
CA ALA A 127 -25.37 -12.60 -22.82
C ALA A 127 -26.91 -12.55 -22.63
N GLY A 128 -27.42 -13.01 -21.47
CA GLY A 128 -28.86 -12.99 -21.17
C GLY A 128 -29.43 -11.63 -20.74
N ILE A 129 -28.58 -10.66 -20.41
CA ILE A 129 -29.00 -9.27 -20.16
C ILE A 129 -29.16 -8.51 -21.48
N GLY A 130 -28.29 -8.76 -22.47
CA GLY A 130 -28.39 -8.15 -23.81
C GLY A 130 -29.69 -8.49 -24.54
N SER A 131 -30.19 -9.72 -24.40
CA SER A 131 -31.43 -10.16 -25.05
C SER A 131 -32.72 -9.69 -24.37
N ARG A 132 -32.65 -8.87 -23.31
CA ARG A 132 -33.84 -8.26 -22.66
C ARG A 132 -33.93 -6.75 -22.85
N VAL A 133 -32.94 -6.14 -23.50
CA VAL A 133 -32.97 -4.71 -23.86
C VAL A 133 -33.64 -4.51 -25.23
N ASP A 134 -33.61 -5.53 -26.09
CA ASP A 134 -34.27 -5.49 -27.42
C ASP A 134 -35.80 -5.65 -27.34
N ASP A 135 -36.34 -6.31 -26.31
CA ASP A 135 -37.79 -6.54 -26.16
C ASP A 135 -38.58 -5.32 -25.66
N VAL A 136 -37.91 -4.25 -25.20
CA VAL A 136 -38.56 -3.04 -24.66
C VAL A 136 -38.61 -1.90 -25.68
N ALA A 137 -37.91 -2.02 -26.81
CA ALA A 137 -37.84 -0.97 -27.83
C ALA A 137 -38.88 -1.10 -28.97
N ALA A 138 -39.85 -2.01 -28.85
CA ALA A 138 -40.78 -2.37 -29.93
C ALA A 138 -42.23 -1.88 -29.74
N ASP A 139 -42.46 -0.81 -28.97
CA ASP A 139 -43.78 -0.17 -28.90
C ASP A 139 -43.64 1.33 -29.16
N ALA A 140 -43.72 1.70 -30.44
CA ALA A 140 -43.75 3.09 -30.89
C ALA A 140 -45.22 3.53 -31.01
N PRO A 141 -45.68 4.56 -30.27
CA PRO A 141 -47.03 5.07 -30.46
C PRO A 141 -47.15 5.88 -31.76
N GLU A 142 -48.31 5.76 -32.40
CA GLU A 142 -48.71 6.46 -33.62
C GLU A 142 -48.60 7.99 -33.48
N ILE A 143 -48.19 8.61 -34.59
CA ILE A 143 -48.04 10.06 -34.75
C ILE A 143 -49.41 10.74 -34.58
N VAL A 144 -49.51 11.59 -33.57
CA VAL A 144 -50.58 12.59 -33.44
C VAL A 144 -50.01 13.91 -33.97
N ASP A 145 -50.69 14.49 -34.96
CA ASP A 145 -50.36 15.81 -35.52
C ASP A 145 -50.28 16.87 -34.39
N GLU A 146 -49.07 17.38 -34.16
CA GLU A 146 -48.79 18.39 -33.14
C GLU A 146 -48.94 19.81 -33.73
N GLU A 147 -49.83 20.58 -33.12
CA GLU A 147 -50.09 22.00 -33.39
C GLU A 147 -48.80 22.83 -33.16
N PRO A 148 -48.49 23.87 -33.97
CA PRO A 148 -47.19 24.51 -33.91
C PRO A 148 -47.00 25.22 -32.55
N ALA A 149 -45.97 24.79 -31.80
CA ALA A 149 -45.56 25.37 -30.55
C ALA A 149 -45.11 26.85 -30.72
N PRO A 150 -45.28 27.71 -29.70
CA PRO A 150 -44.83 29.09 -29.75
C PRO A 150 -43.30 29.15 -29.81
N SER A 151 -42.79 30.07 -30.63
CA SER A 151 -41.37 30.40 -30.82
C SER A 151 -40.56 30.29 -29.52
N GLU A 152 -39.63 29.34 -29.51
CA GLU A 152 -38.58 29.13 -28.52
C GLU A 152 -37.82 30.45 -28.28
N ALA A 153 -37.80 30.90 -27.03
CA ALA A 153 -37.00 32.06 -26.63
C ALA A 153 -35.51 31.72 -26.81
N ALA A 154 -34.74 32.68 -27.34
CA ALA A 154 -33.31 32.51 -27.58
C ALA A 154 -32.57 32.03 -26.31
N PRO A 155 -31.59 31.11 -26.43
CA PRO A 155 -30.86 30.57 -25.29
C PRO A 155 -30.15 31.69 -24.53
N GLU A 156 -30.31 31.68 -23.20
CA GLU A 156 -29.57 32.56 -22.30
C GLU A 156 -28.06 32.22 -22.41
N PRO A 157 -27.16 33.22 -22.47
CA PRO A 157 -25.74 32.95 -22.66
C PRO A 157 -25.21 32.07 -21.53
N GLU A 158 -24.55 30.97 -21.92
CA GLU A 158 -23.89 30.04 -21.00
C GLU A 158 -22.86 30.80 -20.16
N PRO A 159 -22.84 30.63 -18.82
CA PRO A 159 -21.90 31.35 -17.97
C PRO A 159 -20.46 31.01 -18.39
N GLU A 160 -19.68 32.06 -18.61
CA GLU A 160 -18.27 31.96 -18.99
C GLU A 160 -17.50 31.19 -17.89
N PRO A 161 -16.63 30.22 -18.25
CA PRO A 161 -15.99 29.36 -17.26
C PRO A 161 -15.16 30.18 -16.26
N GLU A 162 -15.42 29.98 -14.97
CA GLU A 162 -14.69 30.64 -13.88
C GLU A 162 -13.24 30.15 -13.88
N VAL A 163 -12.29 31.07 -14.08
CA VAL A 163 -10.86 30.76 -14.02
C VAL A 163 -10.49 30.53 -12.56
N VAL A 164 -10.22 29.27 -12.20
CA VAL A 164 -9.76 28.91 -10.86
C VAL A 164 -8.28 29.28 -10.73
N GLU A 165 -7.96 30.27 -9.90
CA GLU A 165 -6.59 30.63 -9.57
C GLU A 165 -5.98 29.63 -8.55
N PRO A 166 -4.66 29.35 -8.64
CA PRO A 166 -3.99 28.47 -7.70
C PRO A 166 -3.98 29.04 -6.29
N ALA A 167 -4.17 28.19 -5.28
CA ALA A 167 -4.04 28.58 -3.88
C ALA A 167 -2.59 28.99 -3.53
N PRO A 168 -2.39 29.93 -2.59
CA PRO A 168 -1.06 30.39 -2.20
C PRO A 168 -0.25 29.32 -1.45
N ASP A 169 1.07 29.33 -1.63
CA ASP A 169 1.98 28.42 -0.94
C ASP A 169 1.88 28.50 0.59
N VAL A 170 1.98 27.34 1.24
CA VAL A 170 2.10 27.23 2.70
C VAL A 170 3.51 26.76 3.06
N VAL A 171 4.21 27.53 3.90
CA VAL A 171 5.63 27.31 4.20
C VAL A 171 5.83 26.95 5.67
N TYR A 172 6.56 25.87 5.90
CA TYR A 172 7.02 25.41 7.20
C TYR A 172 8.54 25.38 7.24
N SER A 173 9.10 25.58 8.42
CA SER A 173 10.54 25.50 8.66
C SER A 173 10.82 24.97 10.06
N GLY A 174 11.91 24.24 10.20
CA GLY A 174 12.37 23.73 11.49
C GLY A 174 13.77 23.15 11.39
N SER A 175 14.14 22.35 12.38
CA SER A 175 15.42 21.65 12.42
C SER A 175 15.30 20.39 13.26
N GLY A 176 16.06 19.36 12.92
CA GLY A 176 16.00 18.09 13.64
C GLY A 176 14.70 17.32 13.39
N ASP A 177 14.51 16.28 14.18
CA ASP A 177 13.35 15.40 14.07
C ASP A 177 12.06 16.11 14.51
N THR A 178 10.95 15.90 13.79
CA THR A 178 9.63 16.43 14.16
C THR A 178 8.49 15.62 13.58
N ILE A 179 7.32 15.71 14.21
CA ILE A 179 6.04 15.47 13.55
C ILE A 179 5.48 16.84 13.15
N LEU A 180 5.51 17.15 11.87
CA LEU A 180 5.02 18.41 11.30
C LEU A 180 3.57 18.23 10.86
N GLN A 181 2.63 18.86 11.56
CA GLN A 181 1.24 18.95 11.11
C GLN A 181 1.16 19.89 9.90
N ILE A 182 0.39 19.50 8.89
CA ILE A 182 0.27 20.24 7.64
C ILE A 182 -1.18 20.50 7.25
N GLU A 183 -1.38 21.59 6.52
CA GLU A 183 -2.61 21.92 5.83
C GLU A 183 -2.30 22.15 4.35
N LEU A 184 -3.03 21.45 3.48
CA LEU A 184 -2.88 21.56 2.03
C LEU A 184 -3.50 22.87 1.51
N PRO A 185 -2.81 23.65 0.66
CA PRO A 185 -3.31 24.93 0.16
C PRO A 185 -4.69 24.87 -0.50
N ALA A 186 -4.95 23.81 -1.26
CA ALA A 186 -6.20 23.59 -1.99
C ALA A 186 -7.20 22.67 -1.24
N GLY A 187 -6.98 22.43 0.05
CA GLY A 187 -7.85 21.61 0.90
C GLY A 187 -7.38 20.14 1.03
N PRO A 188 -7.96 19.39 1.98
CA PRO A 188 -7.46 18.07 2.41
C PRO A 188 -7.55 16.97 1.35
N ASP A 189 -8.45 17.10 0.38
CA ASP A 189 -8.64 16.12 -0.71
C ASP A 189 -7.82 16.46 -1.96
N SER A 190 -7.01 17.53 -1.93
CA SER A 190 -6.16 17.93 -3.06
C SER A 190 -4.87 17.11 -3.13
N ILE A 191 -4.31 16.98 -4.34
CA ILE A 191 -2.96 16.43 -4.51
C ILE A 191 -1.97 17.39 -3.86
N GLY A 192 -1.12 16.86 -2.99
CA GLY A 192 -0.08 17.62 -2.33
C GLY A 192 1.19 17.68 -3.15
N ILE A 193 1.77 18.88 -3.29
CA ILE A 193 3.09 19.10 -3.89
C ILE A 193 3.98 19.73 -2.84
N ALA A 194 5.05 19.03 -2.44
CA ALA A 194 5.97 19.50 -1.42
C ALA A 194 7.36 19.74 -2.00
N THR A 195 7.80 21.00 -2.02
CA THR A 195 9.21 21.34 -2.21
C THR A 195 9.90 21.37 -0.86
N MET A 196 10.90 20.51 -0.66
CA MET A 196 11.60 20.38 0.62
C MET A 196 13.09 20.70 0.47
N THR A 197 13.66 21.28 1.52
CA THR A 197 15.12 21.44 1.62
C THR A 197 15.61 20.93 2.96
N HIS A 198 16.85 20.46 2.98
CA HIS A 198 17.57 20.11 4.19
C HIS A 198 19.04 20.51 4.08
N SER A 199 19.61 21.05 5.15
CA SER A 199 21.03 21.40 5.23
C SER A 199 21.69 20.66 6.38
N GLY A 200 21.97 19.36 6.18
CA GLY A 200 22.65 18.51 7.15
C GLY A 200 23.66 17.57 6.50
N ARG A 201 24.18 16.63 7.27
CA ARG A 201 25.19 15.64 6.83
C ARG A 201 24.75 14.19 7.04
N ALA A 202 23.69 13.97 7.81
CA ALA A 202 23.15 12.67 8.10
C ALA A 202 21.80 12.48 7.40
N ASN A 203 21.02 11.51 7.85
CA ASN A 203 19.76 11.15 7.22
C ASN A 203 18.78 12.33 7.21
N PHE A 204 18.18 12.56 6.05
CA PHE A 204 16.98 13.35 5.87
C PHE A 204 15.89 12.42 5.34
N ALA A 205 14.97 12.04 6.22
CA ALA A 205 13.85 11.18 5.87
C ALA A 205 12.54 11.88 6.16
N VAL A 206 11.59 11.79 5.24
CA VAL A 206 10.26 12.38 5.39
C VAL A 206 9.22 11.32 5.03
N TRP A 207 8.46 10.89 6.02
CA TRP A 207 7.29 10.03 5.83
C TRP A 207 6.01 10.86 5.82
N SER A 208 5.07 10.55 4.91
CA SER A 208 3.70 11.02 4.99
C SER A 208 2.92 10.25 6.05
N LEU A 209 2.08 10.97 6.80
CA LEU A 209 1.24 10.40 7.85
C LEU A 209 -0.24 10.71 7.59
N ASP A 210 -1.08 9.69 7.74
CA ASP A 210 -2.54 9.83 7.66
C ASP A 210 -3.12 10.52 8.93
N ALA A 211 -4.45 10.63 8.99
CA ALA A 211 -5.15 11.20 10.15
C ALA A 211 -4.96 10.43 11.47
N ASN A 212 -4.52 9.18 11.41
CA ASN A 212 -4.20 8.34 12.58
C ASN A 212 -2.72 8.37 12.95
N LEU A 213 -1.91 9.19 12.26
CA LEU A 213 -0.45 9.22 12.34
C LEU A 213 0.22 7.90 11.91
N GLU A 214 -0.43 7.12 11.05
CA GLU A 214 0.16 5.95 10.43
C GLU A 214 0.99 6.38 9.21
N GLN A 215 2.21 5.86 9.11
CA GLN A 215 3.08 6.08 7.95
C GLN A 215 2.41 5.49 6.71
N THR A 216 2.27 6.32 5.68
CA THR A 216 1.67 5.93 4.40
C THR A 216 2.76 5.72 3.35
N ASP A 217 3.54 6.76 3.05
CA ASP A 217 4.63 6.73 2.06
C ASP A 217 5.91 7.39 2.55
N LEU A 218 7.06 6.85 2.13
CA LEU A 218 8.38 7.46 2.34
C LEU A 218 8.65 8.43 1.18
N LEU A 219 8.42 9.71 1.42
CA LEU A 219 8.51 10.76 0.40
C LEU A 219 9.96 11.12 0.05
N VAL A 220 10.83 11.19 1.06
CA VAL A 220 12.26 11.51 0.90
C VAL A 220 13.07 10.57 1.79
N ASN A 221 14.19 10.05 1.28
CA ASN A 221 15.12 9.22 2.06
C ASN A 221 16.55 9.42 1.55
N GLU A 222 17.20 10.45 2.06
CA GLU A 222 18.51 10.87 1.59
C GLU A 222 19.52 11.02 2.73
N ILE A 223 20.80 11.07 2.36
CA ILE A 223 21.89 11.36 3.31
C ILE A 223 22.52 12.69 2.92
N GLY A 224 22.49 13.64 3.85
CA GLY A 224 23.10 14.96 3.71
C GLY A 224 22.10 16.02 3.28
N SER A 225 22.55 16.96 2.44
CA SER A 225 21.71 18.04 1.96
C SER A 225 20.68 17.54 0.94
N TYR A 226 19.47 18.08 1.01
CA TYR A 226 18.40 17.77 0.07
C TYR A 226 17.78 19.05 -0.49
N SER A 227 17.36 19.00 -1.74
CA SER A 227 16.54 20.01 -2.40
C SER A 227 15.78 19.35 -3.55
N GLY A 228 14.48 19.14 -3.38
CA GLY A 228 13.65 18.47 -4.37
C GLY A 228 12.17 18.75 -4.17
N THR A 229 11.36 18.34 -5.15
CA THR A 229 9.90 18.44 -5.09
C THR A 229 9.28 17.07 -5.29
N VAL A 230 8.35 16.70 -4.41
CA VAL A 230 7.69 15.39 -4.41
C VAL A 230 6.17 15.53 -4.34
N PRO A 231 5.41 14.66 -5.03
CA PRO A 231 3.97 14.60 -4.87
C PRO A 231 3.58 13.67 -3.71
N PHE A 232 2.44 13.93 -3.10
CA PHE A 232 1.82 13.07 -2.08
C PHE A 232 0.30 13.26 -2.13
N ASN A 233 -0.46 12.47 -1.36
CA ASN A 233 -1.93 12.55 -1.36
C ASN A 233 -2.52 12.30 -2.77
N GLN A 234 -1.98 11.29 -3.47
CA GLN A 234 -2.28 11.03 -4.88
C GLN A 234 -3.43 10.02 -5.06
N THR A 235 -3.76 9.27 -4.00
CA THR A 235 -4.78 8.23 -4.08
C THR A 235 -6.13 8.78 -3.61
N THR A 236 -7.21 8.44 -4.34
CA THR A 236 -8.57 8.84 -3.93
C THR A 236 -8.89 8.35 -2.52
N GLY A 237 -9.25 9.29 -1.64
CA GLY A 237 -9.59 9.03 -0.23
C GLY A 237 -8.38 8.93 0.69
N GLU A 238 -7.16 9.07 0.17
CA GLU A 238 -5.97 9.37 0.98
C GLU A 238 -6.10 10.79 1.55
N GLN A 239 -5.77 10.95 2.82
CA GLN A 239 -5.73 12.24 3.49
C GLN A 239 -4.50 12.31 4.39
N ILE A 240 -3.42 12.88 3.85
CA ILE A 240 -2.19 13.14 4.58
C ILE A 240 -2.35 14.39 5.44
N THR A 241 -2.10 14.27 6.74
CA THR A 241 -2.28 15.36 7.72
C THR A 241 -0.98 15.80 8.38
N ALA A 242 0.07 14.99 8.29
CA ALA A 242 1.36 15.32 8.87
C ALA A 242 2.53 14.69 8.10
N PHE A 243 3.72 15.21 8.36
CA PHE A 243 4.99 14.61 7.99
C PHE A 243 5.78 14.21 9.23
N GLU A 244 6.30 12.99 9.26
CA GLU A 244 7.37 12.61 10.18
C GLU A 244 8.72 12.88 9.52
N ILE A 245 9.44 13.86 10.06
CA ILE A 245 10.74 14.30 9.55
C ILE A 245 11.81 13.79 10.51
N THR A 246 12.81 13.10 9.97
CA THR A 246 14.08 12.80 10.65
C THR A 246 15.19 13.60 9.98
N ALA A 247 15.96 14.38 10.75
CA ALA A 247 16.97 15.30 10.22
C ALA A 247 18.09 15.60 11.23
N ASP A 248 19.29 15.92 10.76
CA ASP A 248 20.38 16.44 11.60
C ASP A 248 20.62 17.95 11.44
N GLY A 249 19.89 18.60 10.53
CA GLY A 249 20.03 20.02 10.21
C GLY A 249 18.70 20.75 10.06
N PRO A 250 18.74 22.05 9.70
CA PRO A 250 17.55 22.81 9.36
C PRO A 250 16.92 22.29 8.07
N TRP A 251 15.60 22.37 8.02
CA TRP A 251 14.79 22.00 6.87
C TRP A 251 13.68 23.02 6.61
N THR A 252 13.20 23.05 5.37
CA THR A 252 12.01 23.81 4.96
C THR A 252 11.09 22.90 4.16
N VAL A 253 9.78 23.06 4.33
CA VAL A 253 8.75 22.39 3.52
C VAL A 253 7.84 23.48 2.97
N THR A 254 7.72 23.55 1.64
CA THR A 254 6.78 24.44 0.95
C THR A 254 5.73 23.58 0.27
N LEU A 255 4.48 23.68 0.73
CA LEU A 255 3.34 23.01 0.12
C LEU A 255 2.72 23.94 -0.91
N ARG A 256 2.45 23.39 -2.10
CA ARG A 256 1.90 24.12 -3.23
C ARG A 256 0.65 23.47 -3.75
N ASP A 257 -0.20 24.28 -4.36
CA ASP A 257 -1.31 23.79 -5.17
C ASP A 257 -0.77 23.09 -6.43
N VAL A 258 -1.34 21.94 -6.80
CA VAL A 258 -1.03 21.23 -8.04
C VAL A 258 -1.22 22.11 -9.28
N LEU A 259 -2.12 23.10 -9.22
CA LEU A 259 -2.33 24.08 -10.29
C LEU A 259 -1.12 25.00 -10.53
N SER A 260 -0.21 25.11 -9.58
CA SER A 260 1.04 25.88 -9.71
C SER A 260 2.21 25.08 -10.30
N VAL A 261 2.04 23.75 -10.48
CA VAL A 261 3.09 22.87 -10.99
C VAL A 261 3.40 23.21 -12.44
N ARG A 262 4.70 23.26 -12.76
CA ARG A 262 5.16 23.60 -14.11
C ARG A 262 4.77 22.52 -15.12
N GLU A 263 4.37 22.95 -16.30
CA GLU A 263 3.99 22.05 -17.38
C GLU A 263 5.24 21.53 -18.13
N ALA A 264 5.19 20.28 -18.58
CA ALA A 264 6.10 19.69 -19.55
C ALA A 264 5.48 19.79 -20.95
N PRO A 265 5.74 20.85 -21.73
CA PRO A 265 5.08 21.08 -23.01
C PRO A 265 5.49 20.03 -24.05
N GLN A 266 4.51 19.57 -24.84
CA GLN A 266 4.78 18.77 -26.03
C GLN A 266 5.47 19.63 -27.12
N GLY A 267 6.41 19.02 -27.85
CA GLY A 267 7.24 19.70 -28.86
C GLY A 267 8.40 20.51 -28.28
N ALA A 268 8.68 20.38 -26.98
CA ALA A 268 9.72 21.14 -26.29
C ALA A 268 10.45 20.29 -25.24
N SER A 269 11.56 20.85 -24.74
CA SER A 269 12.41 20.22 -23.75
C SER A 269 12.19 20.86 -22.37
N THR A 270 12.01 20.01 -21.37
CA THR A 270 11.93 20.38 -19.96
C THR A 270 13.18 19.86 -19.25
N THR A 271 13.82 20.71 -18.45
CA THR A 271 15.05 20.37 -17.71
C THR A 271 14.83 20.54 -16.22
N GLY A 272 15.61 19.84 -15.40
CA GLY A 272 15.59 19.96 -13.95
C GLY A 272 16.80 19.30 -13.28
N GLN A 273 16.84 19.39 -11.96
CA GLN A 273 17.88 18.83 -11.09
C GLN A 273 17.20 18.15 -9.91
N GLY A 274 17.65 16.96 -9.54
CA GLY A 274 17.09 16.25 -8.40
C GLY A 274 15.64 15.83 -8.61
N ASP A 275 14.96 15.51 -7.51
CA ASP A 275 13.53 15.18 -7.53
C ASP A 275 12.68 16.38 -7.97
N ASP A 276 11.70 16.13 -8.81
CA ASP A 276 10.79 17.16 -9.30
C ASP A 276 9.42 16.61 -9.71
N VAL A 277 8.47 17.52 -9.88
CA VAL A 277 7.11 17.23 -10.34
C VAL A 277 6.73 18.14 -11.49
N LEU A 278 6.16 17.56 -12.54
CA LEU A 278 5.65 18.25 -13.72
C LEU A 278 4.18 17.87 -13.97
N VAL A 279 3.48 18.68 -14.75
CA VAL A 279 2.18 18.32 -15.33
C VAL A 279 2.33 18.12 -16.84
N TYR A 280 1.71 17.09 -17.39
CA TYR A 280 1.57 16.86 -18.82
C TYR A 280 0.10 16.90 -19.22
N ARG A 281 -0.24 17.50 -20.36
CA ARG A 281 -1.62 17.59 -20.88
C ARG A 281 -1.72 17.34 -22.40
N GLY A 282 -0.64 16.87 -23.02
CA GLY A 282 -0.55 16.69 -24.47
C GLY A 282 -1.09 15.34 -24.96
N ASP A 283 -0.84 15.07 -26.24
CA ASP A 283 -1.22 13.82 -26.91
C ASP A 283 -0.22 12.69 -26.60
N ALA A 284 -0.49 11.48 -27.08
CA ALA A 284 0.49 10.40 -26.98
C ALA A 284 1.70 10.73 -27.87
N THR A 285 2.91 10.59 -27.33
CA THR A 285 4.14 10.94 -28.04
C THR A 285 5.31 10.03 -27.63
N VAL A 286 6.52 10.33 -28.10
CA VAL A 286 7.78 9.76 -27.66
C VAL A 286 8.53 10.83 -26.86
N ALA A 287 9.10 10.42 -25.72
CA ALA A 287 9.97 11.28 -24.93
C ALA A 287 11.42 10.85 -25.09
N ASP A 288 12.29 11.77 -25.47
CA ASP A 288 13.74 11.66 -25.34
C ASP A 288 14.14 12.11 -23.93
N ILE A 289 14.60 11.17 -23.11
CA ILE A 289 14.92 11.41 -21.70
C ILE A 289 16.41 11.17 -21.45
N SER A 290 17.02 12.06 -20.67
CA SER A 290 18.40 11.89 -20.21
C SER A 290 18.56 12.27 -18.74
N HIS A 291 19.56 11.67 -18.10
CA HIS A 291 19.96 11.97 -16.73
C HIS A 291 21.48 11.88 -16.60
N THR A 292 22.06 12.82 -15.87
CA THR A 292 23.47 12.85 -15.47
C THR A 292 23.55 12.88 -13.96
N GLY A 293 23.58 11.68 -13.37
CA GLY A 293 23.75 11.45 -11.94
C GLY A 293 24.39 10.08 -11.71
N SER A 294 24.42 9.64 -10.47
CA SER A 294 25.12 8.42 -10.04
C SER A 294 24.24 7.41 -9.32
N SER A 295 23.03 7.82 -8.95
CA SER A 295 22.11 7.06 -8.11
C SER A 295 20.81 6.78 -8.85
N ASN A 296 19.74 6.47 -8.13
CA ASN A 296 18.47 6.11 -8.73
C ASN A 296 17.95 7.24 -9.65
N PHE A 297 17.51 6.87 -10.84
CA PHE A 297 16.79 7.73 -11.77
C PHE A 297 15.49 7.05 -12.18
N ALA A 298 14.37 7.59 -11.69
CA ALA A 298 13.05 7.09 -12.00
C ALA A 298 12.16 8.20 -12.55
N VAL A 299 11.32 7.85 -13.53
CA VAL A 299 10.28 8.75 -14.05
C VAL A 299 8.96 8.00 -14.01
N TRP A 300 8.05 8.45 -13.15
CA TRP A 300 6.68 7.96 -13.07
C TRP A 300 5.72 8.93 -13.76
N SER A 301 4.69 8.39 -14.38
CA SER A 301 3.54 9.13 -14.90
C SER A 301 2.28 8.66 -14.19
N PHE A 302 1.53 9.57 -13.57
CA PHE A 302 0.26 9.34 -12.90
C PHE A 302 -0.87 10.06 -13.63
N GLY A 303 -1.65 9.33 -14.44
CA GLY A 303 -2.86 9.82 -15.09
C GLY A 303 -3.96 8.75 -15.03
N ASP A 304 -4.67 8.52 -16.13
CA ASP A 304 -5.66 7.42 -16.25
C ASP A 304 -5.09 6.05 -15.84
N ARG A 305 -3.78 5.89 -16.03
CA ARG A 305 -2.99 4.80 -15.46
C ARG A 305 -1.68 5.33 -14.93
N SER A 306 -1.14 4.65 -13.92
CA SER A 306 0.21 4.87 -13.44
C SER A 306 1.21 4.02 -14.25
N ASP A 307 2.31 4.61 -14.70
CA ASP A 307 3.35 3.93 -15.48
C ASP A 307 4.74 4.34 -15.01
N LEU A 308 5.64 3.36 -14.84
CA LEU A 308 7.05 3.58 -14.55
C LEU A 308 7.80 3.65 -15.88
N LEU A 309 8.01 4.88 -16.35
CA LEU A 309 8.56 5.13 -17.69
C LEU A 309 10.06 4.87 -17.76
N VAL A 310 10.80 5.24 -16.70
CA VAL A 310 12.23 5.01 -16.56
C VAL A 310 12.52 4.51 -15.15
N ASN A 311 13.40 3.53 -15.00
CA ASN A 311 13.88 3.02 -13.72
C ASN A 311 15.31 2.51 -13.85
N GLU A 312 16.26 3.39 -13.57
CA GLU A 312 17.68 3.16 -13.85
C GLU A 312 18.55 3.63 -12.70
N ILE A 313 19.84 3.28 -12.75
CA ILE A 313 20.83 3.78 -11.79
C ILE A 313 21.95 4.47 -12.56
N GLY A 314 22.25 5.71 -12.19
CA GLY A 314 23.31 6.53 -12.76
C GLY A 314 22.87 7.28 -14.00
N THR A 315 23.79 7.44 -14.96
CA THR A 315 23.52 8.17 -16.20
C THR A 315 22.52 7.42 -17.08
N TYR A 316 21.60 8.15 -17.70
CA TYR A 316 20.60 7.60 -18.62
C TYR A 316 20.49 8.44 -19.88
N SER A 317 20.21 7.80 -21.01
CA SER A 317 19.82 8.43 -22.26
C SER A 317 19.00 7.43 -23.08
N GLY A 318 17.74 7.74 -23.35
CA GLY A 318 16.85 6.82 -24.05
C GLY A 318 15.55 7.45 -24.51
N GLN A 319 14.78 6.66 -25.23
CA GLN A 319 13.44 7.00 -25.68
C GLN A 319 12.42 6.12 -24.99
N VAL A 320 11.31 6.73 -24.55
CA VAL A 320 10.19 6.01 -23.95
C VAL A 320 8.88 6.41 -24.61
N ARG A 321 7.91 5.48 -24.60
CA ARG A 321 6.53 5.81 -24.98
C ARG A 321 5.93 6.75 -23.94
N TRP A 322 5.26 7.80 -24.39
CA TRP A 322 4.57 8.76 -23.53
C TRP A 322 3.07 8.76 -23.83
N GLN A 323 2.26 8.78 -22.78
CA GLN A 323 0.82 8.60 -22.91
C GLN A 323 0.12 9.94 -23.09
N ALA A 324 -1.04 9.92 -23.76
CA ALA A 324 -1.89 11.10 -23.88
C ALA A 324 -2.60 11.41 -22.56
N GLY A 325 -3.02 12.66 -22.41
CA GLY A 325 -3.93 13.09 -21.35
C GLY A 325 -3.24 13.76 -20.17
N ALA A 326 -4.06 14.29 -19.26
CA ALA A 326 -3.60 14.95 -18.05
C ALA A 326 -2.88 13.94 -17.15
N ALA A 327 -1.61 14.20 -16.84
CA ALA A 327 -0.82 13.37 -15.96
C ALA A 327 0.11 14.21 -15.08
N LEU A 328 0.32 13.76 -13.85
CA LEU A 328 1.39 14.22 -12.98
C LEU A 328 2.63 13.38 -13.27
N ILE A 329 3.76 14.02 -13.51
CA ILE A 329 5.03 13.36 -13.79
C ILE A 329 5.93 13.55 -12.58
N GLN A 330 6.32 12.46 -11.94
CA GLN A 330 7.28 12.48 -10.85
C GLN A 330 8.64 12.04 -11.39
N VAL A 331 9.63 12.90 -11.23
CA VAL A 331 11.03 12.58 -11.50
C VAL A 331 11.71 12.37 -10.15
N SER A 332 12.35 11.21 -9.97
CA SER A 332 13.27 10.95 -8.87
C SER A 332 14.69 10.88 -9.41
N ALA A 333 15.59 11.72 -8.91
CA ALA A 333 16.93 11.85 -9.47
C ALA A 333 17.93 12.40 -8.44
N ASP A 334 19.22 12.06 -8.59
CA ASP A 334 20.32 12.70 -7.85
C ASP A 334 21.08 13.76 -8.67
N GLY A 335 20.74 13.90 -9.95
CA GLY A 335 21.49 14.71 -10.90
C GLY A 335 20.63 15.56 -11.84
N ALA A 336 21.27 16.11 -12.87
CA ALA A 336 20.59 16.85 -13.93
C ALA A 336 19.79 15.91 -14.81
N TRP A 337 18.61 16.31 -15.25
CA TRP A 337 17.82 15.54 -16.19
C TRP A 337 17.17 16.42 -17.25
N THR A 338 16.77 15.79 -18.36
CA THR A 338 16.04 16.42 -19.46
C THR A 338 14.97 15.47 -19.97
N ILE A 339 13.77 15.99 -20.23
CA ILE A 339 12.66 15.31 -20.88
C ILE A 339 12.25 16.16 -22.09
N ALA A 340 12.49 15.66 -23.29
CA ALA A 340 12.05 16.29 -24.53
C ALA A 340 10.89 15.49 -25.14
N LEU A 341 9.72 16.12 -25.21
CA LEU A 341 8.49 15.51 -25.72
C LEU A 341 8.34 15.90 -27.19
N GLN A 342 8.19 14.91 -28.07
CA GLN A 342 8.12 15.12 -29.52
C GLN A 342 6.77 15.68 -29.99
#